data_AF-A0A6A2Z6L2-F1
#
_entry.id   AF-A0A6A2Z6L2-F1
#
_cell.length_a   1.000
_cell.length_b   1.000
_cell.length_c   1.000
_cell.angle_alpha   90.00
_cell.angle_beta   90.00
_cell.angle_gamma   90.00
#
_symmetry.space_group_name_H-M   'P 1'
#
loop_
_entity.id
_entity.type
_entity.pdbx_description
1 polymer ?
#
loop_
_entity_poly.entity_id
_entity_poly.type
_entity_poly.pdbx_seq_one_letter_code
_entity_poly.pdbx_strand_id
1 'polypeptide(L)'
;MAATAAAIANAKHMMRMMLSASLSLPVSSRSASLSAKRFLYNQYPPKSHALVRLSCRSITTDTNKKRKKKEEKEKGITKEKRRTRSLRDGDIQILEQEEDGSSSTSTSTSVMMQQSHVPVMLGEVLDVFSSSSKPLTSFVDCTLGAAGHASAIIQSHPKLKLFIGMDVDPAALRLARSRINAISHSHTHPNLEALTFLKNFRQIKSLLTQVDHISSGVDGILMDLGMSSMQVNCPDRGFSVLVNGPLDMRMDPQASLKAEDILNSWPDSEVGRILRDYGEERNWRLLQNKIVQARLKGGLHSTGELVDVIRRATPGTRGGRQGWIKTATRVFQALRIAVNDELNTLEDSLFACFDCLAPGGRLAVISFHSLEDRIVKQAFLKIINEEGKDSVKNNVEGNKDQNESWIRQTIQGWNGTILTKRPITPSEKEEGFNRRSRSAKLRVIQKL
;
A
#
# COMPACT_ATOMS: atom_id res chain seq x y z
N MET A 1 38.14 -23.63 -1.66
CA MET A 1 38.24 -23.62 -0.17
C MET A 1 38.10 -22.23 0.44
N ALA A 2 38.46 -21.13 -0.24
CA ALA A 2 38.29 -19.77 0.29
C ALA A 2 36.82 -19.26 0.33
N ALA A 3 35.98 -19.67 -0.63
CA ALA A 3 34.57 -19.25 -0.68
C ALA A 3 33.70 -19.83 0.45
N THR A 4 34.02 -21.04 0.93
CA THR A 4 33.32 -21.68 2.05
C THR A 4 33.67 -21.07 3.40
N ALA A 5 34.89 -20.54 3.56
CA ALA A 5 35.30 -19.84 4.78
C ALA A 5 34.59 -18.48 4.95
N ALA A 6 34.38 -17.75 3.84
CA ALA A 6 33.65 -16.47 3.87
C ALA A 6 32.16 -16.64 4.22
N ALA A 7 31.52 -17.71 3.75
CA ALA A 7 30.13 -18.02 4.09
C ALA A 7 29.95 -18.37 5.59
N ILE A 8 30.90 -19.11 6.17
CA ILE A 8 30.88 -19.47 7.59
C ILE A 8 31.19 -18.26 8.49
N ALA A 9 32.05 -17.34 8.04
CA ALA A 9 32.35 -16.09 8.75
C ALA A 9 31.14 -15.15 8.81
N ASN A 10 30.38 -15.01 7.71
CA ASN A 10 29.16 -14.21 7.68
C ASN A 10 28.03 -14.80 8.53
N ALA A 11 27.87 -16.13 8.56
CA ALA A 11 26.90 -16.79 9.42
C ALA A 11 27.21 -16.60 10.92
N LYS A 12 28.50 -16.65 11.32
CA LYS A 12 28.92 -16.37 12.70
C LYS A 12 28.75 -14.91 13.11
N HIS A 13 28.88 -13.97 12.17
CA HIS A 13 28.67 -12.55 12.44
C HIS A 13 27.18 -12.22 12.65
N MET A 14 26.28 -12.79 11.85
CA MET A 14 24.82 -12.66 12.06
C MET A 14 24.35 -13.30 13.37
N MET A 15 24.93 -14.44 13.76
CA MET A 15 24.56 -15.10 15.03
C MET A 15 25.05 -14.33 16.26
N ARG A 16 26.17 -13.60 16.17
CA ARG A 16 26.66 -12.69 17.24
C ARG A 16 25.80 -11.44 17.39
N MET A 17 25.25 -10.89 16.32
CA MET A 17 24.32 -9.75 16.39
C MET A 17 22.97 -10.11 17.02
N MET A 18 22.55 -11.38 16.90
CA MET A 18 21.32 -11.89 17.51
C MET A 18 21.44 -12.18 19.02
N LEU A 19 22.66 -12.44 19.52
CA LEU A 19 22.92 -12.75 20.93
C LEU A 19 23.25 -11.53 21.80
N SER A 20 23.51 -10.36 21.20
CA SER A 20 23.78 -9.11 21.93
C SER A 20 22.51 -8.28 22.23
N ALA A 21 21.32 -8.73 21.83
CA ALA A 21 20.07 -8.00 21.98
C ALA A 21 19.23 -8.40 23.22
N SER A 22 19.77 -9.22 24.12
CA SER A 22 19.00 -9.75 25.25
C SER A 22 19.85 -9.79 26.53
N LEU A 23 20.06 -8.64 27.15
CA LEU A 23 20.42 -8.53 28.57
C LEU A 23 20.26 -7.08 29.04
N SER A 24 19.17 -6.79 29.77
CA SER A 24 19.17 -5.97 30.98
C SER A 24 17.74 -5.62 31.41
N LEU A 25 17.21 -6.30 32.44
CA LEU A 25 16.31 -5.67 33.42
C LEU A 25 16.50 -6.34 34.80
N PRO A 26 16.38 -5.58 35.90
CA PRO A 26 16.99 -5.93 37.18
C PRO A 26 16.10 -6.80 38.08
N VAL A 27 16.79 -7.52 38.96
CA VAL A 27 16.28 -8.31 40.06
C VAL A 27 15.71 -7.41 41.16
N SER A 28 14.50 -7.71 41.63
CA SER A 28 14.02 -7.31 42.95
C SER A 28 13.35 -8.51 43.63
N SER A 29 13.97 -8.91 44.73
CA SER A 29 13.58 -9.93 45.69
C SER A 29 12.20 -9.72 46.31
N ARG A 30 11.46 -10.82 46.52
CA ARG A 30 10.70 -11.05 47.75
C ARG A 30 10.37 -12.54 47.93
N SER A 31 10.80 -13.03 49.08
CA SER A 31 10.64 -14.38 49.64
C SER A 31 9.31 -14.55 50.39
N ALA A 32 8.71 -15.73 50.30
CA ALA A 32 7.94 -16.46 51.33
C ALA A 32 7.40 -17.74 50.65
N SER A 33 7.90 -18.94 50.97
CA SER A 33 7.30 -19.92 51.91
C SER A 33 5.82 -20.25 51.61
N LEU A 34 5.27 -21.46 51.71
CA LEU A 34 5.67 -22.84 51.97
C LEU A 34 4.35 -23.64 51.81
N SER A 35 4.40 -24.89 51.33
CA SER A 35 3.59 -26.03 51.82
C SER A 35 2.87 -26.87 50.74
N ALA A 36 3.02 -28.17 50.96
CA ALA A 36 2.61 -29.32 50.18
C ALA A 36 1.12 -29.67 50.26
N LYS A 37 0.61 -30.42 49.25
CA LYS A 37 0.15 -31.81 49.39
C LYS A 37 -0.60 -32.30 48.13
N ARG A 38 -0.06 -33.36 47.52
CA ARG A 38 -0.68 -34.66 47.17
C ARG A 38 -2.15 -34.74 46.66
N PHE A 39 -2.25 -35.49 45.55
CA PHE A 39 -3.08 -36.69 45.32
C PHE A 39 -4.28 -36.64 44.34
N LEU A 40 -4.24 -37.65 43.45
CA LEU A 40 -5.32 -38.44 42.82
C LEU A 40 -5.76 -38.13 41.37
N TYR A 41 -5.29 -39.03 40.50
CA TYR A 41 -5.97 -39.68 39.39
C TYR A 41 -7.51 -39.68 39.45
N ASN A 42 -8.15 -39.44 38.30
CA ASN A 42 -9.27 -40.30 37.88
C ASN A 42 -9.44 -40.35 36.34
N GLN A 43 -9.66 -41.57 35.85
CA GLN A 43 -9.99 -41.97 34.47
C GLN A 43 -11.50 -41.75 34.22
N TYR A 44 -12.02 -41.50 33.00
CA TYR A 44 -12.59 -42.47 32.02
C TYR A 44 -13.63 -41.73 31.08
N PRO A 45 -14.24 -42.30 30.01
CA PRO A 45 -13.88 -41.98 28.60
C PRO A 45 -15.10 -41.64 27.64
N PRO A 46 -15.28 -42.12 26.35
CA PRO A 46 -15.86 -41.30 25.25
C PRO A 46 -17.10 -41.87 24.48
N LYS A 47 -17.64 -41.11 23.50
CA LYS A 47 -18.45 -41.49 22.28
C LYS A 47 -19.80 -42.25 22.52
N SER A 48 -20.88 -42.31 21.72
CA SER A 48 -21.27 -41.97 20.32
C SER A 48 -22.77 -42.36 20.07
N HIS A 49 -23.30 -42.03 18.87
CA HIS A 49 -24.51 -42.52 18.14
C HIS A 49 -25.86 -41.81 18.42
N ALA A 50 -26.48 -41.07 17.47
CA ALA A 50 -27.07 -41.40 16.15
C ALA A 50 -28.47 -42.03 16.24
N LEU A 51 -29.49 -41.39 15.62
CA LEU A 51 -30.63 -42.06 14.98
C LEU A 51 -31.42 -41.12 14.05
N VAL A 52 -31.75 -41.68 12.89
CA VAL A 52 -32.52 -41.16 11.76
C VAL A 52 -34.00 -41.51 11.95
N ARG A 53 -34.93 -40.65 11.51
CA ARG A 53 -36.26 -41.09 11.02
C ARG A 53 -36.80 -40.16 9.92
N LEU A 54 -37.23 -40.78 8.82
CA LEU A 54 -38.01 -40.21 7.71
C LEU A 54 -39.51 -40.14 8.07
N SER A 55 -40.24 -39.21 7.44
CA SER A 55 -41.63 -39.45 6.96
C SER A 55 -42.01 -38.46 5.84
N CYS A 56 -42.96 -38.89 5.01
CA CYS A 56 -43.24 -38.47 3.63
C CYS A 56 -44.39 -37.47 3.43
N ARG A 57 -44.30 -36.75 2.30
CA ARG A 57 -45.32 -36.28 1.32
C ARG A 57 -46.58 -35.52 1.77
N SER A 58 -46.78 -34.36 1.12
CA SER A 58 -47.94 -34.11 0.24
C SER A 58 -47.69 -32.96 -0.74
N ILE A 59 -48.22 -33.12 -1.95
CA ILE A 59 -48.18 -32.19 -3.10
C ILE A 59 -49.52 -31.44 -3.12
N THR A 60 -49.50 -30.12 -3.36
CA THR A 60 -50.57 -29.39 -4.07
C THR A 60 -50.09 -27.97 -4.47
N THR A 61 -50.08 -27.73 -5.79
CA THR A 61 -50.38 -26.50 -6.56
C THR A 61 -50.16 -25.13 -5.88
N ASP A 62 -49.13 -24.37 -6.22
CA ASP A 62 -48.96 -23.46 -7.37
C ASP A 62 -49.80 -22.17 -7.34
N THR A 63 -49.13 -21.06 -7.70
CA THR A 63 -49.66 -19.72 -8.04
C THR A 63 -50.12 -18.75 -6.93
N ASN A 64 -49.25 -18.35 -6.01
CA ASN A 64 -49.31 -16.94 -5.51
C ASN A 64 -48.08 -16.37 -4.76
N LYS A 65 -46.85 -16.87 -5.03
CA LYS A 65 -45.63 -16.41 -4.32
C LYS A 65 -44.57 -15.74 -5.21
N LYS A 66 -44.97 -15.24 -6.39
CA LYS A 66 -44.10 -14.50 -7.32
C LYS A 66 -44.43 -13.02 -7.51
N ARG A 67 -45.49 -12.49 -6.88
CA ARG A 67 -45.83 -11.05 -6.94
C ARG A 67 -45.44 -10.23 -5.70
N LYS A 68 -45.26 -10.84 -4.53
CA LYS A 68 -44.83 -10.13 -3.30
C LYS A 68 -43.31 -10.04 -3.07
N LYS A 69 -42.50 -10.65 -3.94
CA LYS A 69 -41.02 -10.60 -3.89
C LYS A 69 -40.40 -9.62 -4.89
N LYS A 70 -41.23 -8.85 -5.59
CA LYS A 70 -40.82 -7.82 -6.56
C LYS A 70 -40.89 -6.41 -5.97
N GLU A 71 -41.79 -6.15 -5.02
CA GLU A 71 -41.92 -4.84 -4.35
C GLU A 71 -40.98 -4.65 -3.13
N GLU A 72 -40.43 -5.71 -2.53
CA GLU A 72 -39.32 -5.59 -1.56
C GLU A 72 -37.94 -5.53 -2.23
N LYS A 73 -37.85 -5.78 -3.54
CA LYS A 73 -36.60 -5.70 -4.30
C LYS A 73 -36.28 -4.29 -4.82
N GLU A 74 -37.27 -3.39 -4.84
CA GLU A 74 -37.08 -1.97 -5.17
C GLU A 74 -36.78 -1.10 -3.94
N LYS A 75 -37.10 -1.55 -2.72
CA LYS A 75 -36.73 -0.85 -1.47
C LYS A 75 -35.39 -1.30 -0.86
N GLY A 76 -34.69 -2.24 -1.51
CA GLY A 76 -33.37 -2.74 -1.11
C GLY A 76 -32.18 -2.24 -1.94
N ILE A 77 -32.44 -1.48 -3.02
CA ILE A 77 -31.41 -0.93 -3.92
C ILE A 77 -30.92 0.45 -3.46
N THR A 78 -31.64 1.11 -2.54
CA THR A 78 -31.22 2.34 -1.84
C THR A 78 -30.53 2.06 -0.49
N LYS A 79 -29.70 1.01 -0.46
CA LYS A 79 -28.49 0.98 0.41
C LYS A 79 -27.26 1.07 -0.49
N GLU A 80 -27.33 2.07 -1.36
CA GLU A 80 -26.20 2.61 -2.10
C GLU A 80 -25.06 2.82 -1.11
N LYS A 81 -23.91 2.20 -1.39
CA LYS A 81 -22.67 2.46 -0.65
C LYS A 81 -22.53 3.97 -0.58
N ARG A 82 -22.70 4.57 0.60
CA ARG A 82 -22.49 6.00 0.86
C ARG A 82 -21.04 6.33 0.50
N ARG A 83 -20.82 6.67 -0.77
CA ARG A 83 -19.53 6.87 -1.43
C ARG A 83 -19.35 8.34 -1.74
N THR A 84 -18.09 8.74 -1.69
CA THR A 84 -17.56 10.09 -1.81
C THR A 84 -17.83 10.64 -3.21
N ARG A 85 -18.39 11.84 -3.27
CA ARG A 85 -18.53 12.66 -4.47
C ARG A 85 -17.73 13.93 -4.17
N SER A 86 -16.58 14.11 -4.79
CA SER A 86 -16.01 15.44 -5.04
C SER A 86 -16.70 15.97 -6.30
N LEU A 87 -17.07 17.25 -6.31
CA LEU A 87 -17.84 17.89 -7.40
C LEU A 87 -16.94 18.58 -8.42
N ARG A 88 -15.76 18.02 -8.70
CA ARG A 88 -14.86 18.47 -9.78
C ARG A 88 -14.60 17.32 -10.76
N ASP A 89 -15.69 16.78 -11.28
CA ASP A 89 -15.69 16.01 -12.53
C ASP A 89 -15.84 17.04 -13.67
N GLY A 90 -14.78 17.34 -14.43
CA GLY A 90 -14.93 18.29 -15.55
C GLY A 90 -13.74 18.55 -16.45
N ASP A 91 -12.58 18.90 -15.90
CA ASP A 91 -11.56 19.58 -16.73
C ASP A 91 -10.30 18.74 -16.91
N ILE A 92 -10.42 17.66 -17.69
CA ILE A 92 -9.28 17.13 -18.44
C ILE A 92 -9.58 17.41 -19.90
N GLN A 93 -9.25 18.61 -20.36
CA GLN A 93 -9.22 18.92 -21.79
C GLN A 93 -8.09 18.10 -22.42
N ILE A 94 -8.47 17.04 -23.14
CA ILE A 94 -7.60 16.40 -24.11
C ILE A 94 -7.54 17.37 -25.29
N LEU A 95 -6.36 17.96 -25.52
CA LEU A 95 -6.06 18.74 -26.72
C LEU A 95 -6.04 17.76 -27.91
N GLU A 96 -7.18 17.58 -28.56
CA GLU A 96 -7.23 17.09 -29.94
C GLU A 96 -6.99 18.30 -30.84
N GLN A 97 -5.78 18.41 -31.40
CA GLN A 97 -5.54 19.30 -32.53
C GLN A 97 -6.04 18.60 -33.80
N GLU A 98 -7.02 19.23 -34.45
CA GLU A 98 -7.50 18.91 -35.78
C GLU A 98 -6.38 19.18 -36.81
N GLU A 99 -6.04 18.18 -37.61
CA GLU A 99 -5.40 18.40 -38.91
C GLU A 99 -6.30 17.83 -40.01
N ASP A 100 -6.99 18.74 -40.68
CA ASP A 100 -7.55 18.53 -42.02
C ASP A 100 -6.41 18.48 -43.05
N GLY A 101 -6.44 17.49 -43.97
CA GLY A 101 -5.69 17.58 -45.24
C GLY A 101 -5.12 16.29 -45.82
N SER A 102 -5.99 15.50 -46.48
CA SER A 102 -5.75 14.60 -47.63
C SER A 102 -4.35 13.98 -47.88
N SER A 103 -4.28 12.65 -47.86
CA SER A 103 -4.04 11.80 -49.06
C SER A 103 -3.57 10.39 -48.66
N SER A 104 -4.11 9.41 -49.39
CA SER A 104 -3.90 7.97 -49.36
C SER A 104 -2.53 7.45 -48.91
N THR A 105 -2.52 6.44 -48.03
CA THR A 105 -2.05 5.07 -48.33
C THR A 105 -2.39 4.15 -47.13
N SER A 106 -3.09 3.05 -47.40
CA SER A 106 -3.43 2.00 -46.45
C SER A 106 -2.17 1.28 -45.95
N THR A 107 -1.83 1.43 -44.69
CA THR A 107 -0.99 0.46 -43.96
C THR A 107 -1.54 0.32 -42.55
N SER A 108 -2.04 -0.88 -42.26
CA SER A 108 -2.65 -1.30 -41.00
C SER A 108 -1.61 -1.40 -39.89
N THR A 109 -1.01 -0.28 -39.49
CA THR A 109 -0.16 -0.21 -38.32
C THR A 109 -1.07 0.00 -37.12
N SER A 110 -1.31 -1.08 -36.37
CA SER A 110 -1.87 -1.02 -35.03
C SER A 110 -0.91 -0.25 -34.13
N VAL A 111 -1.02 1.08 -34.16
CA VAL A 111 -0.43 1.96 -33.17
C VAL A 111 -1.19 1.66 -31.88
N MET A 112 -0.61 0.82 -31.02
CA MET A 112 -1.08 0.66 -29.65
C MET A 112 -1.00 2.05 -29.00
N MET A 113 -2.14 2.74 -28.93
CA MET A 113 -2.28 3.94 -28.14
C MET A 113 -1.86 3.60 -26.71
N GLN A 114 -0.70 4.11 -26.33
CA GLN A 114 -0.16 4.00 -24.99
C GLN A 114 -1.10 4.79 -24.10
N GLN A 115 -2.07 4.11 -23.47
CA GLN A 115 -3.00 4.75 -22.55
C GLN A 115 -2.18 5.54 -21.52
N SER A 116 -2.26 6.87 -21.59
CA SER A 116 -1.64 7.77 -20.64
C SER A 116 -2.07 7.35 -19.24
N HIS A 117 -1.13 6.79 -18.47
CA HIS A 117 -1.43 6.28 -17.14
C HIS A 117 -1.78 7.45 -16.22
N VAL A 118 -3.06 7.59 -15.89
CA VAL A 118 -3.55 8.60 -14.94
C VAL A 118 -3.14 8.19 -13.52
N PRO A 119 -2.51 9.08 -12.74
CA PRO A 119 -2.19 8.83 -11.34
C PRO A 119 -3.45 8.50 -10.53
N VAL A 120 -3.32 7.61 -9.54
CA VAL A 120 -4.44 7.19 -8.70
C VAL A 120 -4.91 8.35 -7.83
N MET A 121 -6.22 8.59 -7.75
CA MET A 121 -6.83 9.64 -6.94
C MET A 121 -6.24 11.04 -7.19
N LEU A 122 -5.88 11.35 -8.44
CA LEU A 122 -5.22 12.59 -8.81
C LEU A 122 -6.02 13.83 -8.35
N GLY A 123 -7.33 13.85 -8.60
CA GLY A 123 -8.19 14.97 -8.23
C GLY A 123 -8.25 15.17 -6.72
N GLU A 124 -8.40 14.08 -5.96
CA GLU A 124 -8.41 14.14 -4.50
C GLU A 124 -7.06 14.62 -3.93
N VAL A 125 -5.94 14.20 -4.52
CA VAL A 125 -4.61 14.70 -4.13
C VAL A 125 -4.50 16.21 -4.37
N LEU A 126 -4.95 16.70 -5.54
CA LEU A 126 -4.96 18.13 -5.82
C LEU A 126 -5.85 18.89 -4.84
N ASP A 127 -7.05 18.40 -4.55
CA ASP A 127 -7.96 19.01 -3.58
C ASP A 127 -7.35 19.09 -2.17
N VAL A 128 -6.56 18.08 -1.77
CA VAL A 128 -5.87 18.08 -0.47
C VAL A 128 -4.83 19.19 -0.35
N PHE A 129 -4.13 19.52 -1.43
CA PHE A 129 -3.05 20.52 -1.40
C PHE A 129 -3.48 21.90 -1.92
N SER A 130 -4.68 22.04 -2.48
CA SER A 130 -5.25 23.31 -2.96
C SER A 130 -5.78 24.23 -1.85
N SER A 131 -5.31 24.08 -0.60
CA SER A 131 -5.91 24.76 0.55
C SER A 131 -5.95 26.27 0.37
N SER A 132 -7.11 26.88 0.63
CA SER A 132 -7.32 28.31 0.42
C SER A 132 -6.62 29.21 1.43
N SER A 133 -6.22 28.67 2.58
CA SER A 133 -5.69 29.46 3.71
C SER A 133 -4.22 29.83 3.54
N LYS A 134 -3.42 28.98 2.87
CA LYS A 134 -2.00 29.23 2.60
C LYS A 134 -1.60 28.59 1.26
N PRO A 135 -0.95 29.32 0.35
CA PRO A 135 -0.45 28.72 -0.88
C PRO A 135 0.64 27.70 -0.58
N LEU A 136 0.63 26.59 -1.31
CA LEU A 136 1.68 25.58 -1.28
C LEU A 136 2.98 26.17 -1.87
N THR A 137 4.03 26.30 -1.06
CA THR A 137 5.34 26.85 -1.48
C THR A 137 6.44 25.81 -1.49
N SER A 138 6.30 24.73 -0.73
CA SER A 138 7.21 23.59 -0.69
C SER A 138 6.44 22.27 -0.71
N PHE A 139 6.89 21.32 -1.52
CA PHE A 139 6.23 20.01 -1.65
C PHE A 139 7.24 18.87 -1.78
N VAL A 140 6.97 17.77 -1.09
CA VAL A 140 7.77 16.54 -1.16
C VAL A 140 6.92 15.39 -1.68
N ASP A 141 7.37 14.74 -2.74
CA ASP A 141 6.83 13.48 -3.23
C ASP A 141 7.78 12.33 -2.83
N CYS A 142 7.38 11.53 -1.85
CA CYS A 142 8.16 10.44 -1.29
C CYS A 142 8.23 9.20 -2.20
N THR A 143 7.41 9.16 -3.24
CA THR A 143 7.18 7.99 -4.10
C THR A 143 7.03 8.47 -5.54
N LEU A 144 8.04 9.19 -6.01
CA LEU A 144 7.96 10.02 -7.20
C LEU A 144 7.49 9.26 -8.45
N GLY A 145 7.89 8.00 -8.59
CA GLY A 145 7.53 7.16 -9.73
C GLY A 145 7.89 7.83 -11.05
N ALA A 146 6.93 7.89 -11.98
CA ALA A 146 7.09 8.60 -13.26
C ALA A 146 6.71 10.10 -13.16
N ALA A 147 6.71 10.69 -11.96
CA ALA A 147 6.29 12.07 -11.66
C ALA A 147 4.84 12.39 -12.06
N GLY A 148 3.92 11.44 -11.92
CA GLY A 148 2.51 11.63 -12.27
C GLY A 148 1.82 12.68 -11.38
N HIS A 149 1.77 12.43 -10.07
CA HIS A 149 1.24 13.41 -9.11
C HIS A 149 2.10 14.65 -9.02
N ALA A 150 3.43 14.50 -8.96
CA ALA A 150 4.38 15.61 -8.96
C ALA A 150 4.13 16.62 -10.08
N SER A 151 3.93 16.17 -11.32
CA SER A 151 3.68 17.07 -12.46
C SER A 151 2.41 17.88 -12.29
N ALA A 152 1.33 17.22 -11.86
CA ALA A 152 0.05 17.90 -11.64
C ALA A 152 0.13 18.88 -10.46
N ILE A 153 0.84 18.51 -9.38
CA ILE A 153 1.06 19.40 -8.24
C ILE A 153 1.85 20.64 -8.67
N ILE A 154 2.96 20.47 -9.38
CA ILE A 154 3.78 21.59 -9.86
C ILE A 154 2.90 22.53 -10.71
N GLN A 155 2.22 22.00 -11.72
CA GLN A 155 1.37 22.79 -12.62
C GLN A 155 0.21 23.50 -11.90
N SER A 156 -0.40 22.86 -10.91
CA SER A 156 -1.55 23.43 -10.19
C SER A 156 -1.17 24.49 -9.15
N HIS A 157 0.12 24.63 -8.81
CA HIS A 157 0.58 25.53 -7.77
C HIS A 157 1.66 26.50 -8.30
N PRO A 158 1.28 27.60 -8.97
CA PRO A 158 2.24 28.57 -9.51
C PRO A 158 3.16 29.24 -8.48
N LYS A 159 2.77 29.21 -7.20
CA LYS A 159 3.55 29.75 -6.07
C LYS A 159 4.52 28.72 -5.46
N LEU A 160 4.55 27.49 -5.98
CA LEU A 160 5.50 26.47 -5.56
C LEU A 160 6.92 26.92 -5.90
N LYS A 161 7.78 27.00 -4.89
CA LYS A 161 9.18 27.43 -5.01
C LYS A 161 10.14 26.26 -4.90
N LEU A 162 9.79 25.26 -4.09
CA LEU A 162 10.61 24.09 -3.85
C LEU A 162 9.81 22.82 -4.06
N PHE A 163 10.27 21.97 -4.96
CA PHE A 163 9.78 20.62 -5.15
C PHE A 163 10.91 19.62 -4.87
N ILE A 164 10.63 18.60 -4.06
CA ILE A 164 11.56 17.52 -3.77
C ILE A 164 10.88 16.19 -4.10
N GLY A 165 11.44 15.44 -5.06
CA GLY A 165 11.00 14.10 -5.36
C GLY A 165 12.02 13.06 -4.92
N MET A 166 11.58 11.93 -4.38
CA MET A 166 12.45 10.79 -4.11
C MET A 166 11.82 9.47 -4.56
N ASP A 167 12.67 8.56 -5.02
CA ASP A 167 12.32 7.20 -5.38
C ASP A 167 13.53 6.30 -5.17
N VAL A 168 13.30 5.01 -4.99
CA VAL A 168 14.35 3.99 -4.91
C VAL A 168 14.69 3.40 -6.28
N ASP A 169 13.83 3.59 -7.27
CA ASP A 169 13.97 3.04 -8.61
C ASP A 169 14.67 4.04 -9.55
N PRO A 170 15.91 3.76 -10.02
CA PRO A 170 16.63 4.67 -10.90
C PRO A 170 15.95 4.86 -12.26
N ALA A 171 15.19 3.85 -12.74
CA ALA A 171 14.46 3.97 -14.00
C ALA A 171 13.28 4.93 -13.87
N ALA A 172 12.57 4.88 -12.74
CA ALA A 172 11.48 5.81 -12.43
C ALA A 172 12.01 7.25 -12.32
N LEU A 173 13.08 7.44 -11.55
CA LEU A 173 13.70 8.75 -11.34
C LEU A 173 14.17 9.41 -12.64
N ARG A 174 14.70 8.63 -13.60
CA ARG A 174 15.09 9.14 -14.93
C ARG A 174 13.90 9.70 -15.72
N LEU A 175 12.76 9.00 -15.72
CA LEU A 175 11.55 9.49 -16.38
C LEU A 175 10.97 10.71 -15.67
N ALA A 176 10.96 10.67 -14.33
CA ALA A 176 10.51 11.77 -13.51
C ALA A 176 11.31 13.05 -13.77
N ARG A 177 12.65 12.97 -13.77
CA ARG A 177 13.55 14.10 -14.09
C ARG A 177 13.25 14.71 -15.45
N SER A 178 13.06 13.87 -16.46
CA SER A 178 12.75 14.34 -17.83
C SER A 178 11.43 15.11 -17.86
N ARG A 179 10.40 14.59 -17.18
CA ARG A 179 9.07 15.22 -17.10
C ARG A 179 9.07 16.50 -16.27
N ILE A 180 9.73 16.50 -15.11
CA ILE A 180 9.85 17.67 -14.23
C ILE A 180 10.62 18.78 -14.94
N ASN A 181 11.76 18.47 -15.58
CA ASN A 181 12.54 19.48 -16.30
C ASN A 181 11.71 20.15 -17.40
N ALA A 182 10.91 19.38 -18.16
CA ALA A 182 10.03 19.96 -19.18
C ALA A 182 9.01 20.96 -18.59
N ILE A 183 8.54 20.72 -17.37
CA ILE A 183 7.57 21.60 -16.68
C ILE A 183 8.28 22.80 -16.04
N SER A 184 9.43 22.60 -15.40
CA SER A 184 10.19 23.67 -14.75
C SER A 184 10.74 24.71 -15.74
N HIS A 185 11.03 24.31 -16.99
CA HIS A 185 11.45 25.24 -18.04
C HIS A 185 10.29 25.96 -18.74
N SER A 186 9.04 25.65 -18.37
CA SER A 186 7.88 26.43 -18.81
C SER A 186 7.89 27.81 -18.16
N HIS A 187 7.46 28.83 -18.89
CA HIS A 187 7.30 30.21 -18.41
C HIS A 187 6.38 30.34 -17.19
N THR A 188 5.62 29.30 -16.86
CA THR A 188 4.70 29.26 -15.71
C THR A 188 5.40 29.08 -14.35
N HIS A 189 6.65 28.60 -14.30
CA HIS A 189 7.38 28.32 -13.05
C HIS A 189 8.83 28.81 -13.04
N PRO A 190 9.09 30.11 -13.29
CA PRO A 190 10.45 30.61 -13.47
C PRO A 190 11.35 30.51 -12.23
N ASN A 191 10.77 30.36 -11.04
CA ASN A 191 11.49 30.32 -9.76
C ASN A 191 11.36 28.97 -9.02
N LEU A 192 10.95 27.91 -9.72
CA LEU A 192 10.81 26.59 -9.12
C LEU A 192 12.16 25.88 -9.07
N GLU A 193 12.66 25.64 -7.87
CA GLU A 193 13.72 24.69 -7.62
C GLU A 193 13.14 23.28 -7.50
N ALA A 194 13.53 22.39 -8.41
CA ALA A 194 13.07 21.01 -8.42
C ALA A 194 14.24 20.03 -8.21
N LEU A 195 14.27 19.39 -7.05
CA LEU A 195 15.31 18.45 -6.65
C LEU A 195 14.78 17.03 -6.68
N THR A 196 15.60 16.07 -7.15
CA THR A 196 15.22 14.66 -7.23
C THR A 196 16.31 13.73 -6.74
N PHE A 197 15.97 12.84 -5.81
CA PHE A 197 16.93 12.00 -5.10
C PHE A 197 16.64 10.51 -5.28
N LEU A 198 17.67 9.73 -5.60
CA LEU A 198 17.62 8.27 -5.57
C LEU A 198 17.79 7.79 -4.13
N LYS A 199 16.73 7.92 -3.33
CA LYS A 199 16.73 7.61 -1.90
C LYS A 199 15.37 7.03 -1.51
N ASN A 200 15.39 6.14 -0.53
CA ASN A 200 14.17 5.65 0.10
C ASN A 200 13.58 6.73 1.01
N PHE A 201 12.24 6.85 1.04
CA PHE A 201 11.56 7.85 1.86
C PHE A 201 11.83 7.75 3.37
N ARG A 202 12.35 6.63 3.87
CA ARG A 202 12.89 6.54 5.25
C ARG A 202 14.00 7.54 5.55
N GLN A 203 14.64 8.07 4.51
CA GLN A 203 15.71 9.06 4.61
C GLN A 203 15.18 10.50 4.50
N ILE A 204 13.85 10.73 4.48
CA ILE A 204 13.27 12.07 4.32
C ILE A 204 13.84 13.07 5.32
N LYS A 205 13.92 12.72 6.61
CA LYS A 205 14.39 13.63 7.66
C LYS A 205 15.84 14.07 7.42
N SER A 206 16.72 13.13 7.10
CA SER A 206 18.13 13.44 6.81
C SER A 206 18.33 14.13 5.46
N LEU A 207 17.48 13.84 4.48
CA LEU A 207 17.49 14.53 3.18
C LEU A 207 17.09 16.00 3.35
N LEU A 208 16.00 16.29 4.05
CA LEU A 208 15.52 17.65 4.21
C LEU A 208 16.46 18.52 5.05
N THR A 209 17.23 17.93 5.97
CA THR A 209 18.30 18.67 6.68
C THR A 209 19.49 19.08 5.78
N GLN A 210 19.62 18.46 4.61
CA GLN A 210 20.69 18.76 3.64
C GLN A 210 20.24 19.80 2.60
N VAL A 211 18.95 20.13 2.54
CA VAL A 211 18.42 21.10 1.59
C VAL A 211 18.33 22.44 2.30
N ASP A 212 19.01 23.44 1.72
CA ASP A 212 18.95 24.81 2.21
C ASP A 212 17.50 25.33 2.19
N HIS A 213 17.19 26.32 3.02
CA HIS A 213 15.89 27.01 3.04
C HIS A 213 14.68 26.25 3.62
N ILE A 214 14.85 25.04 4.19
CA ILE A 214 13.79 24.33 4.93
C ILE A 214 13.94 24.53 6.44
N SER A 215 13.89 25.78 6.92
CA SER A 215 14.01 26.07 8.36
C SER A 215 12.73 25.77 9.15
N SER A 216 11.58 25.85 8.48
CA SER A 216 10.25 25.82 9.12
C SER A 216 9.50 24.51 8.88
N GLY A 217 10.10 23.56 8.16
CA GLY A 217 9.43 22.39 7.59
C GLY A 217 8.81 22.66 6.20
N VAL A 218 8.19 21.64 5.61
CA VAL A 218 7.55 21.69 4.28
C VAL A 218 6.03 21.80 4.36
N ASP A 219 5.40 22.40 3.36
CA ASP A 219 3.94 22.64 3.35
C ASP A 219 3.14 21.36 3.00
N GLY A 220 3.70 20.49 2.15
CA GLY A 220 3.01 19.28 1.71
C GLY A 220 3.96 18.10 1.51
N ILE A 221 3.51 16.92 1.92
CA ILE A 221 4.19 15.64 1.68
C ILE A 221 3.16 14.64 1.15
N LEU A 222 3.50 13.95 0.05
CA LEU A 222 2.73 12.85 -0.51
C LEU A 222 3.50 11.53 -0.42
N MET A 223 2.80 10.47 -0.03
CA MET A 223 3.25 9.09 -0.16
C MET A 223 2.19 8.27 -0.92
N ASP A 224 2.45 7.93 -2.18
CA ASP A 224 1.68 7.00 -3.01
C ASP A 224 2.31 5.59 -2.94
N LEU A 225 1.81 4.76 -2.02
CA LEU A 225 2.46 3.51 -1.66
C LEU A 225 2.33 2.43 -2.74
N GLY A 226 3.16 1.39 -2.66
CA GLY A 226 3.06 0.22 -3.54
C GLY A 226 3.96 0.31 -4.77
N MET A 227 3.50 -0.30 -5.87
CA MET A 227 4.33 -0.54 -7.06
C MET A 227 3.95 0.38 -8.21
N SER A 228 4.95 0.86 -8.94
CA SER A 228 4.72 1.61 -10.16
C SER A 228 4.30 0.70 -11.33
N SER A 229 3.62 1.28 -12.32
CA SER A 229 3.32 0.59 -13.58
C SER A 229 4.55 0.10 -14.32
N MET A 230 5.65 0.84 -14.20
CA MET A 230 6.91 0.48 -14.83
C MET A 230 7.47 -0.82 -14.24
N GLN A 231 7.33 -1.00 -12.93
CA GLN A 231 7.77 -2.21 -12.23
C GLN A 231 6.89 -3.41 -12.59
N VAL A 232 5.57 -3.24 -12.59
CA VAL A 232 4.62 -4.35 -12.88
C VAL A 232 4.66 -4.75 -14.36
N ASN A 233 4.85 -3.80 -15.27
CA ASN A 233 4.83 -4.05 -16.71
C ASN A 233 6.20 -4.51 -17.26
N CYS A 234 7.27 -4.47 -16.46
CA CYS A 234 8.58 -4.98 -16.83
C CYS A 234 8.77 -6.41 -16.30
N PRO A 235 8.71 -7.44 -17.14
CA PRO A 235 8.77 -8.84 -16.68
C PRO A 235 10.05 -9.15 -15.91
N ASP A 236 11.18 -8.56 -16.31
CA ASP A 236 12.49 -8.75 -15.68
C ASP A 236 12.55 -8.26 -14.23
N ARG A 237 11.57 -7.50 -13.77
CA ARG A 237 11.45 -7.05 -12.38
C ARG A 237 10.72 -8.06 -11.48
N GLY A 238 10.01 -9.03 -12.05
CA GLY A 238 9.40 -10.12 -11.29
C GLY A 238 8.16 -9.77 -10.47
N PHE A 239 7.56 -8.59 -10.65
CA PHE A 239 6.35 -8.19 -9.89
C PHE A 239 5.04 -8.74 -10.45
N SER A 240 5.03 -9.18 -11.71
CA SER A 240 3.80 -9.62 -12.39
C SER A 240 3.42 -11.05 -12.01
N VAL A 241 2.15 -11.24 -11.64
CA VAL A 241 1.56 -12.58 -11.46
C VAL A 241 1.24 -13.24 -12.81
N LEU A 242 1.07 -12.43 -13.87
CA LEU A 242 0.54 -12.89 -15.16
C LEU A 242 1.64 -13.14 -16.20
N VAL A 243 2.76 -12.41 -16.11
CA VAL A 243 3.86 -12.49 -17.06
C VAL A 243 5.06 -13.08 -16.33
N ASN A 244 5.63 -14.14 -16.91
CA ASN A 244 6.79 -14.82 -16.33
C ASN A 244 8.03 -13.92 -16.35
N GLY A 245 8.89 -14.10 -15.36
CA GLY A 245 10.11 -13.35 -15.13
C GLY A 245 10.86 -13.88 -13.91
N PRO A 246 12.06 -13.36 -13.59
CA PRO A 246 12.86 -13.80 -12.45
C PRO A 246 12.16 -13.50 -11.11
N LEU A 247 12.46 -14.28 -10.06
CA LEU A 247 11.99 -14.01 -8.70
C LEU A 247 12.80 -12.88 -8.04
N ASP A 248 12.72 -11.68 -8.60
CA ASP A 248 13.45 -10.51 -8.10
C ASP A 248 12.62 -9.71 -7.07
N MET A 249 11.61 -8.96 -7.55
CA MET A 249 10.70 -8.11 -6.75
C MET A 249 11.38 -6.98 -5.96
N ARG A 250 12.65 -6.66 -6.19
CA ARG A 250 13.28 -5.47 -5.59
C ARG A 250 12.79 -4.20 -6.28
N MET A 251 12.34 -3.22 -5.49
CA MET A 251 12.02 -1.87 -5.96
C MET A 251 13.30 -1.10 -6.26
N ASP A 252 14.32 -1.23 -5.41
CA ASP A 252 15.70 -0.81 -5.66
C ASP A 252 16.50 -1.96 -6.30
N PRO A 253 16.88 -1.87 -7.58
CA PRO A 253 17.69 -2.92 -8.23
C PRO A 253 19.06 -3.17 -7.57
N GLN A 254 19.56 -2.24 -6.76
CA GLN A 254 20.83 -2.35 -6.02
C GLN A 254 20.68 -3.04 -4.65
N ALA A 255 19.45 -3.23 -4.14
CA ALA A 255 19.23 -3.94 -2.89
C ALA A 255 19.69 -5.41 -2.99
N SER A 256 20.15 -6.03 -1.91
CA SER A 256 20.77 -7.36 -1.99
C SER A 256 19.77 -8.53 -1.99
N LEU A 257 18.62 -8.36 -1.33
CA LEU A 257 17.66 -9.45 -1.09
C LEU A 257 16.66 -9.57 -2.24
N LYS A 258 16.57 -10.73 -2.89
CA LYS A 258 15.55 -11.06 -3.89
C LYS A 258 14.45 -11.94 -3.32
N ALA A 259 13.30 -12.00 -4.00
CA ALA A 259 12.24 -12.96 -3.66
C ALA A 259 12.74 -14.42 -3.78
N GLU A 260 13.65 -14.69 -4.71
CA GLU A 260 14.32 -15.98 -4.86
C GLU A 260 15.06 -16.40 -3.59
N ASP A 261 15.81 -15.48 -2.95
CA ASP A 261 16.57 -15.76 -1.74
C ASP A 261 15.63 -16.13 -0.58
N ILE A 262 14.52 -15.41 -0.44
CA ILE A 262 13.48 -15.73 0.54
C ILE A 262 12.92 -17.12 0.28
N LEU A 263 12.57 -17.40 -0.97
CA LEU A 263 11.91 -18.63 -1.37
C LEU A 263 12.81 -19.84 -1.41
N ASN A 264 14.13 -19.71 -1.47
CA ASN A 264 15.05 -20.85 -1.51
C ASN A 264 15.88 -21.00 -0.23
N SER A 265 16.16 -19.92 0.50
CA SER A 265 17.18 -19.92 1.56
C SER A 265 16.66 -19.57 2.96
N TRP A 266 15.53 -18.86 3.09
CA TRP A 266 14.99 -18.52 4.42
C TRP A 266 14.42 -19.75 5.14
N PRO A 267 14.46 -19.78 6.49
CA PRO A 267 13.80 -20.82 7.27
C PRO A 267 12.33 -20.98 6.88
N ASP A 268 11.86 -22.23 6.83
CA ASP A 268 10.49 -22.54 6.42
C ASP A 268 9.46 -21.77 7.26
N SER A 269 9.71 -21.63 8.56
CA SER A 269 8.86 -20.86 9.48
C SER A 269 8.74 -19.40 9.09
N GLU A 270 9.81 -18.78 8.59
CA GLU A 270 9.79 -17.39 8.14
C GLU A 270 9.02 -17.23 6.83
N VAL A 271 9.14 -18.20 5.92
CA VAL A 271 8.32 -18.24 4.70
C VAL A 271 6.84 -18.38 5.06
N GLY A 272 6.52 -19.26 6.01
CA GLY A 272 5.17 -19.39 6.55
C GLY A 272 4.67 -18.08 7.18
N ARG A 273 5.53 -17.39 7.95
CA ARG A 273 5.23 -16.11 8.60
C ARG A 273 4.88 -15.03 7.58
N ILE A 274 5.72 -14.79 6.57
CA ILE A 274 5.45 -13.73 5.58
C ILE A 274 4.16 -14.01 4.80
N LEU A 275 3.89 -15.27 4.42
CA LEU A 275 2.66 -15.65 3.72
C LEU A 275 1.42 -15.39 4.58
N ARG A 276 1.51 -15.69 5.88
CA ARG A 276 0.43 -15.47 6.85
C ARG A 276 0.21 -13.98 7.13
N ASP A 277 1.28 -13.26 7.44
CA ASP A 277 1.22 -11.92 8.03
C ASP A 277 1.20 -10.83 6.95
N TYR A 278 2.07 -10.93 5.95
CA TYR A 278 2.14 -9.95 4.84
C TYR A 278 1.19 -10.28 3.69
N GLY A 279 0.89 -11.57 3.49
CA GLY A 279 -0.07 -12.02 2.47
C GLY A 279 -1.52 -12.10 2.96
N GLU A 280 -1.76 -12.08 4.27
CA GLU A 280 -3.08 -12.41 4.87
C GLU A 280 -3.67 -13.72 4.26
N GLU A 281 -2.80 -14.71 3.93
CA GLU A 281 -3.20 -15.96 3.27
C GLU A 281 -3.61 -17.02 4.30
N ARG A 282 -4.82 -17.54 4.18
CA ARG A 282 -5.38 -18.52 5.13
C ARG A 282 -4.76 -19.90 4.96
N ASN A 283 -4.40 -20.27 3.73
CA ASN A 283 -3.78 -21.56 3.41
C ASN A 283 -2.24 -21.51 3.47
N TRP A 284 -1.67 -20.55 4.21
CA TRP A 284 -0.23 -20.32 4.28
C TRP A 284 0.58 -21.58 4.62
N ARG A 285 0.11 -22.44 5.54
CA ARG A 285 0.79 -23.70 5.91
C ARG A 285 0.95 -24.65 4.72
N LEU A 286 -0.11 -24.79 3.92
CA LEU A 286 -0.07 -25.65 2.73
C LEU A 286 0.89 -25.08 1.69
N LEU A 287 0.83 -23.76 1.45
CA LEU A 287 1.71 -23.08 0.50
C LEU A 287 3.17 -23.16 0.91
N GLN A 288 3.48 -22.87 2.17
CA GLN A 288 4.80 -23.05 2.77
C GLN A 288 5.31 -24.47 2.50
N ASN A 289 4.55 -25.50 2.87
CA ASN A 289 4.95 -26.89 2.62
C ASN A 289 5.22 -27.16 1.13
N LYS A 290 4.36 -26.65 0.22
CA LYS A 290 4.56 -26.84 -1.22
C LYS A 290 5.78 -26.11 -1.77
N ILE A 291 6.09 -24.92 -1.25
CA ILE A 291 7.31 -24.16 -1.59
C ILE A 291 8.53 -24.95 -1.10
N VAL A 292 8.53 -25.42 0.14
CA VAL A 292 9.64 -26.22 0.70
C VAL A 292 9.87 -27.48 -0.11
N GLN A 293 8.81 -28.17 -0.52
CA GLN A 293 8.93 -29.33 -1.39
C GLN A 293 9.47 -28.99 -2.79
N ALA A 294 9.23 -27.79 -3.30
CA ALA A 294 9.84 -27.32 -4.54
C ALA A 294 11.34 -27.02 -4.36
N ARG A 295 11.75 -26.46 -3.20
CA ARG A 295 13.17 -26.25 -2.85
C ARG A 295 13.98 -27.54 -2.95
N LEU A 296 13.43 -28.63 -2.40
CA LEU A 296 14.07 -29.95 -2.40
C LEU A 296 14.24 -30.55 -3.81
N LYS A 297 13.56 -30.00 -4.83
CA LYS A 297 13.58 -30.48 -6.21
C LYS A 297 14.35 -29.59 -7.17
N GLY A 298 15.15 -28.66 -6.66
CA GLY A 298 15.99 -27.78 -7.46
C GLY A 298 15.83 -26.29 -7.17
N GLY A 299 14.80 -25.89 -6.41
CA GLY A 299 14.54 -24.47 -6.11
C GLY A 299 13.41 -23.87 -6.96
N LEU A 300 13.14 -22.60 -6.69
CA LEU A 300 12.26 -21.74 -7.49
C LEU A 300 13.10 -20.58 -8.02
N HIS A 301 13.12 -20.38 -9.34
CA HIS A 301 13.95 -19.37 -10.02
C HIS A 301 13.11 -18.37 -10.82
N SER A 302 11.86 -18.71 -11.13
CA SER A 302 10.94 -17.84 -11.87
C SER A 302 9.58 -17.66 -11.20
N THR A 303 8.96 -16.52 -11.48
CA THR A 303 7.59 -16.21 -11.06
C THR A 303 6.59 -17.23 -11.60
N GLY A 304 6.83 -17.79 -12.79
CA GLY A 304 6.03 -18.87 -13.38
C GLY A 304 6.05 -20.15 -12.57
N GLU A 305 7.23 -20.59 -12.11
CA GLU A 305 7.35 -21.77 -11.24
C GLU A 305 6.62 -21.58 -9.92
N LEU A 306 6.75 -20.39 -9.31
CA LEU A 306 6.01 -20.04 -8.10
C LEU A 306 4.49 -20.05 -8.35
N VAL A 307 4.04 -19.48 -9.46
CA VAL A 307 2.63 -19.49 -9.86
C VAL A 307 2.12 -20.93 -10.04
N ASP A 308 2.92 -21.84 -10.61
CA ASP A 308 2.55 -23.23 -10.77
C ASP A 308 2.47 -23.98 -9.43
N VAL A 309 3.35 -23.68 -8.48
CA VAL A 309 3.22 -24.17 -7.10
C VAL A 309 1.91 -23.69 -6.48
N ILE A 310 1.59 -22.40 -6.61
CA ILE A 310 0.36 -21.80 -6.07
C ILE A 310 -0.89 -22.41 -6.71
N ARG A 311 -0.89 -22.59 -8.03
CA ARG A 311 -2.01 -23.17 -8.78
C ARG A 311 -2.28 -24.60 -8.33
N ARG A 312 -1.24 -25.41 -8.13
CA ARG A 312 -1.35 -26.78 -7.59
C ARG A 312 -1.79 -26.83 -6.12
N ALA A 313 -1.50 -25.78 -5.36
CA ALA A 313 -1.88 -25.67 -3.95
C ALA A 313 -3.29 -25.10 -3.72
N THR A 314 -3.94 -24.55 -4.76
CA THR A 314 -5.24 -23.90 -4.64
C THR A 314 -6.36 -24.77 -5.24
N PRO A 315 -7.28 -25.34 -4.43
CA PRO A 315 -8.37 -26.17 -4.96
C PRO A 315 -9.33 -25.36 -5.84
N GLY A 316 -9.73 -25.90 -6.98
CA GLY A 316 -10.66 -25.25 -7.93
C GLY A 316 -12.05 -24.94 -7.36
N THR A 317 -12.42 -25.55 -6.23
CA THR A 317 -13.69 -25.35 -5.52
C THR A 317 -13.73 -24.06 -4.68
N ARG A 318 -12.57 -23.48 -4.31
CA ARG A 318 -12.50 -22.21 -3.56
C ARG A 318 -12.34 -21.01 -4.51
N GLY A 319 -13.45 -20.39 -4.88
CA GLY A 319 -13.45 -19.08 -5.58
C GLY A 319 -13.48 -19.13 -7.11
N GLY A 320 -13.78 -20.30 -7.70
CA GLY A 320 -13.90 -20.49 -9.15
C GLY A 320 -12.56 -20.38 -9.90
N ARG A 321 -12.61 -20.22 -11.23
CA ARG A 321 -11.41 -20.10 -12.12
C ARG A 321 -10.38 -19.05 -11.67
N GLN A 322 -10.80 -18.06 -10.87
CA GLN A 322 -9.98 -16.95 -10.39
C GLN A 322 -9.41 -17.13 -8.97
N GLY A 323 -9.71 -18.25 -8.29
CA GLY A 323 -9.28 -18.49 -6.91
C GLY A 323 -7.77 -18.45 -6.74
N TRP A 324 -7.04 -19.11 -7.64
CA TRP A 324 -5.57 -19.15 -7.61
C TRP A 324 -4.94 -17.78 -7.86
N ILE A 325 -5.55 -16.91 -8.68
CA ILE A 325 -5.03 -15.56 -8.94
C ILE A 325 -5.08 -14.73 -7.66
N LYS A 326 -6.17 -14.82 -6.88
CA LYS A 326 -6.25 -14.12 -5.58
C LYS A 326 -5.22 -14.61 -4.57
N THR A 327 -4.90 -15.91 -4.58
CA THR A 327 -3.82 -16.44 -3.75
C THR A 327 -2.46 -16.00 -4.27
N ALA A 328 -2.24 -16.01 -5.58
CA ALA A 328 -0.99 -15.53 -6.17
C ALA A 328 -0.75 -14.04 -5.89
N THR A 329 -1.76 -13.18 -6.02
CA THR A 329 -1.65 -11.77 -5.64
C THR A 329 -1.23 -11.60 -4.17
N ARG A 330 -1.78 -12.40 -3.26
CA ARG A 330 -1.41 -12.35 -1.83
C ARG A 330 0.01 -12.86 -1.56
N VAL A 331 0.43 -13.93 -2.23
CA VAL A 331 1.80 -14.46 -2.11
C VAL A 331 2.82 -13.47 -2.68
N PHE A 332 2.55 -12.88 -3.84
CA PHE A 332 3.42 -11.88 -4.46
C PHE A 332 3.49 -10.62 -3.60
N GLN A 333 2.35 -10.16 -3.05
CA GLN A 333 2.32 -9.07 -2.08
C GLN A 333 3.20 -9.39 -0.85
N ALA A 334 3.09 -10.60 -0.29
CA ALA A 334 3.88 -11.00 0.87
C ALA A 334 5.39 -10.97 0.60
N LEU A 335 5.81 -11.51 -0.54
CA LEU A 335 7.21 -11.52 -0.96
C LEU A 335 7.71 -10.11 -1.23
N ARG A 336 6.94 -9.29 -1.95
CA ARG A 336 7.25 -7.89 -2.23
C ARG A 336 7.50 -7.10 -0.95
N ILE A 337 6.57 -7.20 0.00
CA ILE A 337 6.67 -6.55 1.31
C ILE A 337 7.93 -7.00 2.04
N ALA A 338 8.23 -8.30 2.04
CA ALA A 338 9.40 -8.84 2.73
C ALA A 338 10.73 -8.44 2.06
N VAL A 339 10.79 -8.42 0.72
CA VAL A 339 11.96 -8.03 -0.05
C VAL A 339 12.32 -6.56 0.19
N ASN A 340 11.32 -5.69 0.23
CA ASN A 340 11.51 -4.24 0.28
C ASN A 340 11.32 -3.63 1.67
N ASP A 341 11.13 -4.46 2.70
CA ASP A 341 10.87 -4.06 4.09
C ASP A 341 9.78 -2.97 4.21
N GLU A 342 8.72 -3.09 3.40
CA GLU A 342 7.80 -1.97 3.11
C GLU A 342 7.06 -1.47 4.35
N LEU A 343 6.58 -2.40 5.19
CA LEU A 343 5.73 -2.05 6.33
C LEU A 343 6.51 -1.42 7.48
N ASN A 344 7.72 -1.92 7.76
CA ASN A 344 8.58 -1.34 8.79
C ASN A 344 9.06 0.04 8.35
N THR A 345 9.51 0.15 7.09
CA THR A 345 9.89 1.43 6.48
C THR A 345 8.73 2.44 6.55
N LEU A 346 7.50 2.01 6.26
CA LEU A 346 6.32 2.88 6.31
C LEU A 346 6.07 3.47 7.69
N GLU A 347 6.05 2.66 8.76
CA GLU A 347 5.71 3.15 10.10
C GLU A 347 6.67 4.26 10.55
N ASP A 348 7.98 4.01 10.51
CA ASP A 348 9.01 4.99 10.90
C ASP A 348 8.94 6.26 10.06
N SER A 349 8.69 6.10 8.76
CA SER A 349 8.67 7.22 7.82
C SER A 349 7.47 8.13 8.01
N LEU A 350 6.33 7.62 8.49
CA LEU A 350 5.15 8.46 8.76
C LEU A 350 5.42 9.46 9.88
N PHE A 351 6.10 9.04 10.95
CA PHE A 351 6.55 9.95 12.02
C PHE A 351 7.58 10.95 11.49
N ALA A 352 8.58 10.47 10.74
CA ALA A 352 9.60 11.34 10.16
C ALA A 352 9.00 12.38 9.19
N CYS A 353 8.04 12.00 8.35
CA CYS A 353 7.33 12.92 7.46
C CYS A 353 6.57 13.97 8.26
N PHE A 354 5.85 13.57 9.30
CA PHE A 354 5.08 14.50 10.13
C PHE A 354 5.99 15.51 10.86
N ASP A 355 7.12 15.07 11.38
CA ASP A 355 8.14 15.95 11.99
C ASP A 355 8.61 17.03 11.00
N CYS A 356 8.77 16.65 9.73
CA CYS A 356 9.27 17.54 8.67
C CYS A 356 8.23 18.54 8.16
N LEU A 357 6.95 18.41 8.50
CA LEU A 357 5.93 19.37 8.10
C LEU A 357 6.12 20.71 8.84
N ALA A 358 5.81 21.80 8.13
CA ALA A 358 5.57 23.10 8.75
C ALA A 358 4.22 23.10 9.50
N PRO A 359 4.01 24.02 10.46
CA PRO A 359 2.68 24.27 11.00
C PRO A 359 1.67 24.55 9.89
N GLY A 360 0.51 23.90 9.93
CA GLY A 360 -0.50 23.91 8.88
C GLY A 360 -0.19 23.01 7.66
N GLY A 361 1.00 22.42 7.58
CA GLY A 361 1.40 21.53 6.50
C GLY A 361 0.65 20.19 6.54
N ARG A 362 0.53 19.53 5.38
CA ARG A 362 -0.27 18.31 5.20
C ARG A 362 0.57 17.13 4.75
N LEU A 363 0.35 15.97 5.37
CA LEU A 363 0.83 14.68 4.89
C LEU A 363 -0.36 13.88 4.34
N ALA A 364 -0.28 13.55 3.05
CA ALA A 364 -1.24 12.72 2.34
C ALA A 364 -0.62 11.34 2.03
N VAL A 365 -1.34 10.27 2.31
CA VAL A 365 -0.87 8.90 2.08
C VAL A 365 -1.94 8.11 1.34
N ILE A 366 -1.60 7.57 0.18
CA ILE A 366 -2.41 6.63 -0.59
C ILE A 366 -1.89 5.23 -0.32
N SER A 367 -2.75 4.36 0.19
CA SER A 367 -2.46 2.95 0.47
C SER A 367 -3.29 2.04 -0.42
N PHE A 368 -2.76 0.89 -0.83
CA PHE A 368 -3.41 -0.03 -1.76
C PHE A 368 -3.84 -1.34 -1.14
N HIS A 369 -3.45 -1.61 0.11
CA HIS A 369 -3.92 -2.77 0.85
C HIS A 369 -4.18 -2.49 2.33
N SER A 370 -4.83 -3.47 2.97
CA SER A 370 -5.24 -3.43 4.38
C SER A 370 -4.08 -3.20 5.36
N LEU A 371 -2.92 -3.80 5.10
CA LEU A 371 -1.76 -3.69 5.99
C LEU A 371 -1.22 -2.25 6.07
N GLU A 372 -0.96 -1.60 4.92
CA GLU A 372 -0.55 -0.19 4.82
C GLU A 372 -1.59 0.73 5.47
N ASP A 373 -2.86 0.65 5.06
CA ASP A 373 -3.95 1.52 5.57
C ASP A 373 -4.08 1.43 7.10
N ARG A 374 -3.87 0.23 7.66
CA ARG A 374 -3.88 0.01 9.11
C ARG A 374 -2.70 0.72 9.78
N ILE A 375 -1.49 0.60 9.24
CA ILE A 375 -0.30 1.27 9.77
C ILE A 375 -0.48 2.78 9.72
N VAL A 376 -0.89 3.33 8.56
CA VAL A 376 -1.14 4.78 8.40
C VAL A 376 -2.16 5.29 9.42
N LYS A 377 -3.29 4.59 9.56
CA LYS A 377 -4.31 4.95 10.54
C LYS A 377 -3.75 4.97 11.96
N GLN A 378 -3.01 3.94 12.36
CA GLN A 378 -2.50 3.84 13.73
C GLN A 378 -1.39 4.85 14.00
N ALA A 379 -0.47 5.07 13.06
CA ALA A 379 0.56 6.10 13.16
C ALA A 379 -0.07 7.49 13.32
N PHE A 380 -1.06 7.84 12.50
CA PHE A 380 -1.76 9.13 12.62
C PHE A 380 -2.44 9.29 13.99
N LEU A 381 -3.06 8.23 14.52
CA LEU A 381 -3.65 8.26 15.85
C LEU A 381 -2.60 8.39 16.95
N LYS A 382 -1.43 7.77 16.82
CA LYS A 382 -0.31 7.95 17.78
C LYS A 382 0.20 9.40 17.75
N ILE A 383 0.48 9.91 16.55
CA ILE A 383 1.00 11.28 16.32
C ILE A 383 0.14 12.35 17.00
N ILE A 384 -1.19 12.28 16.85
CA ILE A 384 -2.07 13.31 17.45
C ILE A 384 -2.25 13.15 18.98
N ASN A 385 -1.88 12.00 19.55
CA ASN A 385 -2.09 11.66 20.96
C ASN A 385 -0.80 11.66 21.80
N GLU A 386 0.38 11.88 21.20
CA GLU A 386 1.64 12.02 21.94
C GLU A 386 1.69 13.36 22.70
N GLU A 387 1.13 13.35 23.91
CA GLU A 387 1.65 13.90 25.18
C GLU A 387 0.54 13.90 26.26
N GLY A 388 0.59 12.92 27.19
CA GLY A 388 0.17 13.04 28.59
C GLY A 388 -1.25 13.48 28.98
N LYS A 389 -2.18 13.76 28.06
CA LYS A 389 -3.55 14.19 28.38
C LYS A 389 -4.57 13.52 27.44
N ASP A 390 -5.31 12.57 28.00
CA ASP A 390 -6.48 11.92 27.39
C ASP A 390 -7.61 12.94 27.13
N SER A 391 -7.48 13.74 26.08
CA SER A 391 -8.52 14.69 25.68
C SER A 391 -8.71 14.66 24.16
N VAL A 392 -8.93 13.46 23.60
CA VAL A 392 -9.41 13.32 22.22
C VAL A 392 -10.82 13.89 22.13
N LYS A 393 -10.94 15.13 21.68
CA LYS A 393 -12.24 15.71 21.35
C LYS A 393 -12.65 15.20 19.96
N ASN A 394 -13.57 14.25 19.94
CA ASN A 394 -14.30 13.91 18.71
C ASN A 394 -15.22 15.08 18.37
N ASN A 395 -14.71 16.12 17.71
CA ASN A 395 -15.58 17.13 17.13
C ASN A 395 -16.30 16.52 15.92
N VAL A 396 -17.56 16.14 16.13
CA VAL A 396 -18.50 15.83 15.06
C VAL A 396 -19.25 17.11 14.77
N GLU A 397 -18.67 17.92 13.90
CA GLU A 397 -19.33 18.82 12.94
C GLU A 397 -18.23 19.67 12.35
N GLY A 398 -17.91 19.41 11.07
CA GLY A 398 -17.02 20.29 10.33
C GLY A 398 -17.60 21.68 10.39
N ASN A 399 -16.83 22.63 10.92
CA ASN A 399 -17.08 24.04 10.63
C ASN A 399 -17.19 24.11 9.11
N LYS A 400 -18.35 24.50 8.59
CA LYS A 400 -18.55 24.69 7.15
C LYS A 400 -17.76 25.93 6.74
N ASP A 401 -16.44 25.89 6.86
CA ASP A 401 -15.61 26.69 5.98
C ASP A 401 -15.95 26.18 4.58
N GLN A 402 -16.57 27.06 3.80
CA GLN A 402 -17.10 26.73 2.49
C GLN A 402 -16.00 26.29 1.48
N ASN A 403 -14.73 26.30 1.88
CA ASN A 403 -13.58 26.13 1.01
C ASN A 403 -13.02 24.71 0.86
N GLU A 404 -13.30 23.74 1.75
CA GLU A 404 -12.68 22.39 1.68
C GLU A 404 -13.70 21.24 1.81
N SER A 405 -14.61 21.14 0.84
CA SER A 405 -15.73 20.17 0.82
C SER A 405 -15.35 18.68 0.93
N TRP A 406 -14.09 18.32 0.68
CA TRP A 406 -13.58 16.96 0.81
C TRP A 406 -13.37 16.53 2.27
N ILE A 407 -13.20 17.48 3.20
CA ILE A 407 -13.08 17.22 4.63
C ILE A 407 -14.46 16.98 5.23
N ARG A 408 -14.70 15.75 5.71
CA ARG A 408 -16.01 15.37 6.28
C ARG A 408 -15.98 15.16 7.79
N GLN A 409 -14.98 14.42 8.26
CA GLN A 409 -14.86 14.04 9.65
C GLN A 409 -13.40 14.09 10.05
N THR A 410 -13.11 14.89 11.06
CA THR A 410 -11.76 15.09 11.57
C THR A 410 -11.59 14.43 12.93
N ILE A 411 -10.32 14.23 13.33
CA ILE A 411 -9.95 13.91 14.71
C ILE A 411 -8.86 14.89 15.08
N GLN A 412 -9.17 15.78 16.02
CA GLN A 412 -8.20 16.74 16.55
C GLN A 412 -7.44 16.11 17.71
N GLY A 413 -6.13 16.36 17.74
CA GLY A 413 -5.30 16.09 18.91
C GLY A 413 -4.29 17.21 19.12
N TRP A 414 -3.24 16.93 19.89
CA TRP A 414 -2.31 17.95 20.38
C TRP A 414 -1.36 18.47 19.29
N ASN A 415 -0.70 17.54 18.59
CA ASN A 415 0.30 17.88 17.57
C ASN A 415 -0.30 18.13 16.18
N GLY A 416 -1.53 17.67 15.93
CA GLY A 416 -2.09 17.61 14.59
C GLY A 416 -3.59 17.30 14.55
N THR A 417 -4.16 17.45 13.35
CA THR A 417 -5.54 17.08 13.04
C THR A 417 -5.58 16.05 11.92
N ILE A 418 -6.17 14.88 12.16
CA ILE A 418 -6.48 13.92 11.10
C ILE A 418 -7.68 14.47 10.32
N LEU A 419 -7.51 14.79 9.04
CA LEU A 419 -8.56 15.37 8.20
C LEU A 419 -9.50 14.30 7.63
N THR A 420 -9.06 13.05 7.60
CA THR A 420 -9.81 11.91 7.06
C THR A 420 -10.00 10.81 8.11
N LYS A 421 -10.95 10.97 9.03
CA LYS A 421 -11.32 9.92 10.01
C LYS A 421 -11.62 8.58 9.31
N ARG A 422 -12.31 8.66 8.17
CA ARG A 422 -12.46 7.57 7.21
C ARG A 422 -11.62 7.89 5.97
N PRO A 423 -10.94 6.90 5.37
CA PRO A 423 -10.15 7.14 4.18
C PRO A 423 -11.07 7.57 3.03
N ILE A 424 -10.56 8.44 2.17
CA ILE A 424 -11.19 8.75 0.89
C ILE A 424 -10.87 7.58 -0.05
N THR A 425 -11.85 7.18 -0.88
CA THR A 425 -11.69 6.09 -1.85
C THR A 425 -12.05 6.58 -3.23
N PRO A 426 -11.48 6.00 -4.31
CA PRO A 426 -11.80 6.40 -5.67
C PRO A 426 -13.27 6.34 -6.02
N SER A 427 -13.65 7.12 -7.02
CA SER A 427 -14.97 7.06 -7.63
C SER A 427 -15.16 5.78 -8.46
N GLU A 428 -16.40 5.37 -8.71
CA GLU A 428 -16.68 4.21 -9.56
C GLU A 428 -16.23 4.42 -11.01
N LYS A 429 -16.23 5.69 -11.46
CA LYS A 429 -15.69 6.10 -12.76
C LYS A 429 -14.19 5.84 -12.83
N GLU A 430 -13.43 6.25 -11.80
CA GLU A 430 -12.00 5.97 -11.69
C GLU A 430 -11.71 4.47 -11.61
N GLU A 431 -12.45 3.71 -10.80
CA GLU A 431 -12.30 2.25 -10.74
C GLU A 431 -12.52 1.59 -12.12
N GLY A 432 -13.38 2.18 -12.96
CA GLY A 432 -13.70 1.72 -14.31
C GLY A 432 -12.55 1.84 -15.30
N PHE A 433 -11.89 3.01 -15.36
CA PHE A 433 -10.78 3.25 -16.31
C PHE A 433 -9.41 2.91 -15.72
N ASN A 434 -9.21 3.04 -14.40
CA ASN A 434 -7.98 2.69 -13.70
C ASN A 434 -8.25 1.60 -12.65
N ARG A 435 -8.20 0.33 -13.07
CA ARG A 435 -8.45 -0.81 -12.17
C ARG A 435 -7.53 -0.86 -10.94
N ARG A 436 -6.38 -0.18 -10.98
CA ARG A 436 -5.40 -0.15 -9.88
C ARG A 436 -5.86 0.72 -8.72
N SER A 437 -6.72 1.71 -8.98
CA SER A 437 -7.30 2.57 -7.95
C SER A 437 -8.27 1.81 -7.05
N ARG A 438 -8.88 0.70 -7.49
CA ARG A 438 -9.94 -0.02 -6.76
C ARG A 438 -9.70 -0.26 -5.25
N SER A 439 -8.45 -0.49 -4.85
CA SER A 439 -8.10 -0.75 -3.45
C SER A 439 -7.45 0.45 -2.75
N ALA A 440 -7.30 1.56 -3.46
CA ALA A 440 -6.69 2.79 -2.99
C ALA A 440 -7.51 3.43 -1.87
N LYS A 441 -6.79 3.94 -0.88
CA LYS A 441 -7.32 4.65 0.27
C LYS A 441 -6.40 5.81 0.60
N LEU A 442 -6.93 7.01 0.47
CA LEU A 442 -6.23 8.24 0.82
C LEU A 442 -6.54 8.63 2.28
N ARG A 443 -5.49 8.86 3.05
CA ARG A 443 -5.56 9.45 4.40
C ARG A 443 -4.73 10.73 4.47
N VAL A 444 -5.22 11.69 5.23
CA VAL A 444 -4.57 13.00 5.39
C VAL A 444 -4.52 13.40 6.86
N ILE A 445 -3.36 13.88 7.29
CA ILE A 445 -3.11 14.53 8.57
C ILE A 445 -2.51 15.91 8.32
N GLN A 446 -2.90 16.90 9.12
CA GLN A 446 -2.36 18.25 9.10
C GLN A 446 -1.66 18.53 10.43
N LYS A 447 -0.47 19.13 10.38
CA LYS A 447 0.26 19.57 11.57
C LYS A 447 -0.33 20.87 12.11
N LEU A 448 -0.43 21.00 13.42
CA LEU A 448 -0.91 22.23 14.08
C LEU A 448 0.20 23.28 14.21
#